data_AF-A0A7C1BZ76-F1
#
_entry.id   AF-A0A7C1BZ76-F1
#
_cell.length_a   1.000
_cell.length_b   1.000
_cell.length_c   1.000
_cell.angle_alpha   90.00
_cell.angle_beta   90.00
_cell.angle_gamma   90.00
#
_symmetry.space_group_name_H-M   'P 1'
#
loop_
_entity.id
_entity.type
_entity.pdbx_description
1 polymer ?
#
loop_
_entity_poly.entity_id
_entity_poly.type
_entity_poly.pdbx_seq_one_letter_code
_entity_poly.pdbx_strand_id
1 'polypeptide(L)'
;MEADKVERLQQIAAYSWMRTLDDRLGVSWEERQRMDREPSGPLPVSERLLDNKVQHLIERDTADRLPADNPWGFKIDTPEYKYNRGELYNLEVSRGTLTDEERYKINDHIMQTIIMLEKLPYPKHLRDVPLIAGCHHETMDGNGYPKRLTREQMPLTARMMAVADIFEALTASDRPYKKAKKLSEAIRIMSFMKKDRHIDPDLFDLFLSSGAWLEYGRRYLQAGQIDEVDISEYLG
;
A
#
# COMPACT_ATOMS: atom_id res chain seq x y z
N MET A 1 1.46 8.15 -15.50
CA MET A 1 2.53 8.84 -16.24
C MET A 1 1.97 9.09 -17.62
N GLU A 2 2.00 10.35 -18.03
CA GLU A 2 1.52 10.74 -19.36
C GLU A 2 2.36 10.05 -20.44
N ALA A 3 1.73 9.71 -21.57
CA ALA A 3 2.36 8.90 -22.62
C ALA A 3 3.64 9.53 -23.19
N ASP A 4 3.69 10.86 -23.26
CA ASP A 4 4.86 11.63 -23.70
C ASP A 4 6.08 11.44 -22.79
N LYS A 5 5.87 11.32 -21.48
CA LYS A 5 6.94 11.08 -20.50
C LYS A 5 7.48 9.66 -20.60
N VAL A 6 6.62 8.68 -20.84
CA VAL A 6 7.03 7.28 -21.06
C VAL A 6 7.86 7.20 -22.34
N GLU A 7 7.40 7.81 -23.44
CA GLU A 7 8.15 7.85 -24.69
C GLU A 7 9.53 8.50 -24.52
N ARG A 8 9.58 9.64 -23.82
CA ARG A 8 10.85 10.32 -23.51
C ARG A 8 11.79 9.44 -22.66
N LEU A 9 11.25 8.72 -21.68
CA LEU A 9 12.04 7.81 -20.86
C LEU A 9 12.62 6.67 -21.70
N GLN A 10 11.83 6.10 -22.61
CA GLN A 10 12.29 5.06 -23.55
C GLN A 10 13.40 5.58 -24.48
N GLN A 11 13.30 6.82 -24.96
CA GLN A 11 14.36 7.46 -25.75
C GLN A 11 15.66 7.62 -24.94
N ILE A 12 15.57 8.01 -23.66
CA ILE A 12 16.72 8.13 -22.77
C ILE A 12 17.34 6.75 -22.49
N ALA A 13 16.52 5.74 -22.23
CA ALA A 13 17.01 4.38 -21.97
C ALA A 13 17.75 3.77 -23.16
N ALA A 14 17.39 4.17 -24.38
CA ALA A 14 18.04 3.71 -25.61
C ALA A 14 19.46 4.28 -25.82
N TYR A 15 19.88 5.31 -25.09
CA TYR A 15 21.30 5.72 -25.09
C TYR A 15 22.15 4.54 -24.65
N SER A 16 23.29 4.35 -25.31
CA SER A 16 24.22 3.28 -24.97
C SER A 16 25.53 3.82 -24.43
N TRP A 17 26.19 3.02 -23.61
CA TRP A 17 27.53 3.28 -23.10
C TRP A 17 28.37 2.00 -23.17
N MET A 18 29.69 2.16 -23.10
CA MET A 18 30.63 1.03 -23.15
C MET A 18 31.06 0.65 -21.75
N ARG A 19 30.63 -0.52 -21.29
CA ARG A 19 31.07 -1.11 -20.03
C ARG A 19 32.39 -1.85 -20.23
N THR A 20 33.40 -1.44 -19.46
CA THR A 20 34.76 -2.03 -19.49
C THR A 20 35.06 -2.89 -18.27
N LEU A 21 34.19 -2.87 -17.25
CA LEU A 21 34.33 -3.62 -16.01
C LEU A 21 33.25 -4.70 -15.92
N ASP A 22 33.60 -5.85 -15.38
CA ASP A 22 32.65 -6.94 -15.13
C ASP A 22 31.68 -6.51 -14.01
N ASP A 23 30.39 -6.45 -14.36
CA ASP A 23 29.28 -6.07 -13.48
C ASP A 23 28.91 -7.16 -12.48
N ARG A 24 29.56 -8.33 -12.56
CA ARG A 24 29.41 -9.43 -11.61
C ARG A 24 30.41 -9.33 -10.46
N LEU A 25 31.47 -8.52 -10.55
CA LEU A 25 32.49 -8.49 -9.50
C LEU A 25 31.95 -7.93 -8.17
N GLY A 26 32.20 -8.64 -7.07
CA GLY A 26 31.81 -8.20 -5.72
C GLY A 26 30.33 -8.40 -5.36
N VAL A 27 29.52 -8.96 -6.25
CA VAL A 27 28.11 -9.28 -5.96
C VAL A 27 27.98 -10.48 -5.02
N SER A 28 26.88 -10.53 -4.27
CA SER A 28 26.56 -11.67 -3.40
C SER A 28 26.31 -12.96 -4.19
N TRP A 29 26.33 -14.11 -3.50
CA TRP A 29 26.06 -15.40 -4.14
C TRP A 29 24.64 -15.48 -4.73
N GLU A 30 23.64 -14.89 -4.07
CA GLU A 30 22.26 -14.80 -4.59
C GLU A 30 22.15 -13.92 -5.83
N GLU A 31 22.83 -12.76 -5.84
CA GLU A 31 22.88 -11.89 -7.01
C GLU A 31 23.57 -12.60 -8.17
N ARG A 32 24.68 -13.28 -7.91
CA ARG A 32 25.40 -14.06 -8.92
C ARG A 32 24.53 -15.14 -9.54
N GLN A 33 23.76 -15.88 -8.74
CA GLN A 33 22.82 -16.88 -9.24
C GLN A 33 21.77 -16.27 -10.19
N ARG A 34 21.30 -15.04 -9.92
CA ARG A 34 20.38 -14.32 -10.82
C ARG A 34 21.07 -13.82 -12.08
N MET A 35 22.31 -13.33 -11.98
CA MET A 35 23.12 -12.88 -13.12
C MET A 35 23.49 -14.04 -14.05
N ASP A 36 23.70 -15.25 -13.50
CA ASP A 36 24.05 -16.45 -14.25
C ASP A 36 22.89 -17.03 -15.08
N ARG A 37 21.68 -16.47 -14.96
CA ARG A 37 20.56 -16.74 -15.88
C ARG A 37 20.84 -16.28 -17.30
N GLU A 38 21.73 -15.29 -17.46
CA GLU A 38 22.22 -14.82 -18.75
C GLU A 38 23.75 -15.03 -18.83
N PRO A 39 24.30 -15.41 -19.99
CA PRO A 39 25.75 -15.56 -20.13
C PRO A 39 26.46 -14.21 -20.02
N SER A 40 27.64 -14.19 -19.39
CA SER A 40 28.51 -13.01 -19.43
C SER A 40 29.15 -12.88 -20.80
N GLY A 41 29.10 -11.67 -21.38
CA GLY A 41 29.75 -11.35 -22.64
C GLY A 41 31.21 -10.92 -22.47
N PRO A 42 32.03 -10.94 -23.54
CA PRO A 42 33.38 -10.38 -23.49
C PRO A 42 33.33 -8.86 -23.25
N LEU A 43 34.31 -8.36 -22.51
CA LEU A 43 34.52 -6.92 -22.29
C LEU A 43 35.50 -6.35 -23.33
N PRO A 44 35.32 -5.08 -23.75
CA PRO A 44 34.23 -4.18 -23.38
C PRO A 44 32.92 -4.52 -24.12
N VAL A 45 31.78 -4.24 -23.49
CA VAL A 45 30.44 -4.50 -24.05
C VAL A 45 29.61 -3.21 -24.12
N SER A 46 28.84 -3.04 -25.19
CA SER A 46 27.89 -1.93 -25.31
C SER A 46 26.57 -2.31 -24.62
N GLU A 47 26.11 -1.46 -23.70
CA GLU A 47 24.86 -1.66 -22.97
C GLU A 47 23.99 -0.41 -23.03
N ARG A 48 22.69 -0.59 -22.85
CA ARG A 48 21.73 0.50 -22.67
C ARG A 48 21.98 1.24 -21.37
N LEU A 49 21.61 2.51 -21.34
CA LEU A 49 21.74 3.38 -20.17
C LEU A 49 20.80 2.93 -19.05
N LEU A 50 19.58 2.51 -19.41
CA LEU A 50 18.59 1.94 -18.50
C LEU A 50 18.01 0.69 -19.16
N ASP A 51 17.85 -0.39 -18.39
CA ASP A 51 17.34 -1.64 -18.92
C ASP A 51 16.55 -2.48 -17.89
N ASN A 52 15.63 -3.28 -18.42
CA ASN A 52 14.89 -4.28 -17.65
C ASN A 52 15.56 -5.64 -17.84
N LYS A 53 16.68 -5.88 -17.16
CA LYS A 53 17.44 -7.13 -17.24
C LYS A 53 16.77 -8.29 -16.50
N VAL A 54 16.98 -9.53 -16.95
CA VAL A 54 16.43 -10.74 -16.30
C VAL A 54 16.91 -10.87 -14.84
N GLN A 55 18.13 -10.43 -14.55
CA GLN A 55 18.71 -10.42 -13.20
C GLN A 55 17.99 -9.47 -12.23
N HIS A 56 17.22 -8.50 -12.73
CA HIS A 56 16.42 -7.57 -11.91
C HIS A 56 15.16 -8.22 -11.34
N LEU A 57 14.75 -9.37 -11.86
CA LEU A 57 13.56 -10.10 -11.44
C LEU A 57 13.91 -11.03 -10.27
N ILE A 58 13.31 -10.76 -9.10
CA ILE A 58 13.47 -11.56 -7.90
C ILE A 58 12.25 -12.48 -7.78
N GLU A 59 12.49 -13.79 -7.86
CA GLU A 59 11.45 -14.81 -7.79
C GLU A 59 10.86 -14.93 -6.37
N ARG A 60 9.58 -15.32 -6.30
CA ARG A 60 8.93 -15.69 -5.04
C ARG A 60 9.34 -17.09 -4.62
N ASP A 61 9.65 -17.25 -3.34
CA ASP A 61 9.77 -18.57 -2.75
C ASP A 61 8.37 -19.21 -2.52
N THR A 62 8.35 -20.46 -2.10
CA THR A 62 7.09 -21.18 -1.80
C THR A 62 6.36 -20.61 -0.58
N ALA A 63 7.07 -19.97 0.35
CA ALA A 63 6.50 -19.38 1.56
C ALA A 63 5.85 -18.00 1.28
N ASP A 64 6.28 -17.31 0.23
CA ASP A 64 5.74 -16.04 -0.27
C ASP A 64 4.46 -16.20 -1.10
N ARG A 65 4.02 -17.44 -1.33
CA ARG A 65 2.83 -17.75 -2.14
C ARG A 65 1.67 -18.16 -1.25
N LEU A 66 0.49 -17.67 -1.61
CA LEU A 66 -0.74 -18.15 -0.98
C LEU A 66 -0.93 -19.65 -1.28
N PRO A 67 -1.33 -20.45 -0.27
CA PRO A 67 -1.75 -21.83 -0.48
C PRO A 67 -2.85 -21.93 -1.54
N ALA A 68 -2.83 -23.01 -2.33
CA ALA A 68 -3.77 -23.20 -3.45
C ALA A 68 -5.24 -23.28 -2.99
N ASP A 69 -5.47 -23.78 -1.78
CA ASP A 69 -6.78 -23.86 -1.15
C ASP A 69 -7.27 -22.53 -0.55
N ASN A 70 -6.36 -21.54 -0.38
CA ASN A 70 -6.63 -20.19 0.12
C ASN A 70 -7.72 -20.15 1.21
N PRO A 71 -7.47 -20.78 2.38
CA PRO A 71 -8.51 -20.98 3.40
C PRO A 71 -9.07 -19.66 3.96
N TRP A 72 -8.33 -18.56 3.82
CA TRP A 72 -8.72 -17.22 4.27
C TRP A 72 -9.66 -16.48 3.31
N GLY A 73 -9.76 -16.93 2.05
CA GLY A 73 -10.55 -16.27 1.02
C GLY A 73 -10.00 -14.92 0.56
N PHE A 74 -8.68 -14.75 0.55
CA PHE A 74 -8.06 -13.52 0.02
C PHE A 74 -8.28 -13.39 -1.49
N LYS A 75 -8.59 -12.18 -1.95
CA LYS A 75 -8.80 -11.82 -3.35
C LYS A 75 -7.83 -10.71 -3.75
N ILE A 76 -6.54 -10.99 -3.57
CA ILE A 76 -5.45 -10.08 -3.92
C ILE A 76 -4.77 -10.56 -5.20
N ASP A 77 -4.51 -9.62 -6.10
CA ASP A 77 -3.72 -9.87 -7.29
C ASP A 77 -2.26 -10.04 -6.85
N THR A 78 -1.73 -11.25 -6.97
CA THR A 78 -0.36 -11.58 -6.56
C THR A 78 0.56 -11.45 -7.76
N PRO A 79 1.51 -10.49 -7.77
CA PRO A 79 2.50 -10.38 -8.84
C PRO A 79 3.35 -11.64 -8.98
N GLU A 80 3.77 -11.95 -10.20
CA GLU A 80 4.61 -13.12 -10.51
C GLU A 80 5.91 -13.11 -9.68
N TYR A 81 6.57 -11.95 -9.63
CA TYR A 81 7.82 -11.75 -8.92
C TYR A 81 7.60 -11.25 -7.50
N LYS A 82 8.58 -11.51 -6.63
CA LYS A 82 8.64 -10.96 -5.27
C LYS A 82 9.01 -9.48 -5.32
N TYR A 83 9.96 -9.15 -6.21
CA TYR A 83 10.36 -7.79 -6.54
C TYR A 83 10.77 -7.74 -8.01
N ASN A 84 10.44 -6.64 -8.67
CA ASN A 84 10.94 -6.31 -9.99
C ASN A 84 11.80 -5.04 -9.87
N ARG A 85 13.11 -5.18 -9.99
CA ARG A 85 14.09 -4.08 -9.94
C ARG A 85 14.42 -3.51 -11.32
N GLY A 86 13.59 -3.79 -12.33
CA GLY A 86 13.78 -3.28 -13.69
C GLY A 86 13.83 -1.75 -13.69
N GLU A 87 14.88 -1.16 -14.24
CA GLU A 87 15.13 0.27 -14.11
C GLU A 87 14.03 1.08 -14.79
N LEU A 88 13.71 0.73 -16.04
CA LEU A 88 12.62 1.33 -16.79
C LEU A 88 11.27 1.07 -16.11
N TYR A 89 11.01 -0.17 -15.70
CA TYR A 89 9.76 -0.54 -15.03
C TYR A 89 9.49 0.32 -13.78
N ASN A 90 10.51 0.52 -12.94
CA ASN A 90 10.40 1.34 -11.74
C ASN A 90 10.25 2.83 -12.06
N LEU A 91 10.91 3.33 -13.11
CA LEU A 91 10.81 4.72 -13.53
C LEU A 91 9.49 5.03 -14.26
N GLU A 92 8.78 4.03 -14.79
CA GLU A 92 7.49 4.18 -15.46
C GLU A 92 6.29 4.23 -14.50
N VAL A 93 6.51 4.08 -13.18
CA VAL A 93 5.43 4.11 -12.18
C VAL A 93 4.57 5.36 -12.36
N SER A 94 3.31 5.11 -12.66
CA SER A 94 2.39 6.12 -13.18
C SER A 94 1.78 7.00 -12.09
N ARG A 95 1.63 6.45 -10.88
CA ARG A 95 0.97 7.06 -9.72
C ARG A 95 1.58 6.51 -8.43
N GLY A 96 1.92 7.41 -7.51
CA GLY A 96 2.62 7.04 -6.28
C GLY A 96 4.08 6.68 -6.54
N THR A 97 4.65 5.83 -5.70
CA THR A 97 6.09 5.49 -5.70
C THR A 97 6.33 3.99 -5.59
N LEU A 98 5.32 3.17 -5.89
CA LEU A 98 5.37 1.73 -5.68
C LEU A 98 5.01 1.01 -6.96
N THR A 99 5.83 0.03 -7.30
CA THR A 99 5.53 -1.03 -8.25
C THR A 99 4.41 -1.94 -7.73
N ASP A 100 3.92 -2.85 -8.58
CA ASP A 100 2.88 -3.80 -8.17
C ASP A 100 3.41 -4.79 -7.13
N GLU A 101 4.66 -5.22 -7.25
CA GLU A 101 5.34 -6.07 -6.26
C GLU A 101 5.48 -5.39 -4.90
N GLU A 102 5.91 -4.13 -4.88
CA GLU A 102 6.04 -3.37 -3.64
C GLU A 102 4.68 -3.06 -3.01
N ARG A 103 3.67 -2.72 -3.83
CA ARG A 103 2.30 -2.52 -3.37
C ARG A 103 1.73 -3.80 -2.77
N TYR A 104 1.94 -4.95 -3.40
CA TYR A 104 1.58 -6.24 -2.84
C TYR A 104 2.26 -6.46 -1.49
N LYS A 105 3.56 -6.18 -1.39
CA LYS A 105 4.29 -6.39 -0.13
C LYS A 105 3.84 -5.47 1.00
N ILE A 106 3.42 -4.25 0.69
CA ILE A 106 2.79 -3.38 1.68
C ILE A 106 1.43 -3.96 2.08
N ASN A 107 0.57 -4.32 1.13
CA ASN A 107 -0.77 -4.86 1.43
C ASN A 107 -0.73 -6.20 2.20
N ASP A 108 0.35 -6.97 2.05
CA ASP A 108 0.61 -8.23 2.77
C ASP A 108 0.45 -8.11 4.29
N HIS A 109 0.72 -6.94 4.89
CA HIS A 109 0.56 -6.77 6.34
C HIS A 109 -0.86 -7.08 6.85
N ILE A 110 -1.89 -6.83 6.04
CA ILE A 110 -3.28 -7.14 6.40
C ILE A 110 -3.56 -8.64 6.27
N MET A 111 -3.02 -9.29 5.24
CA MET A 111 -3.11 -10.74 5.11
C MET A 111 -2.42 -11.43 6.30
N GLN A 112 -1.20 -10.99 6.65
CA GLN A 112 -0.47 -11.51 7.80
C GLN A 112 -1.22 -11.26 9.11
N THR A 113 -1.85 -10.09 9.27
CA THR A 113 -2.71 -9.79 10.43
C THR A 113 -3.82 -10.84 10.56
N ILE A 114 -4.56 -11.13 9.49
CA ILE A 114 -5.62 -12.15 9.51
C ILE A 114 -5.04 -13.54 9.82
N ILE A 115 -3.97 -13.95 9.13
CA ILE A 115 -3.33 -15.27 9.30
C ILE A 115 -2.86 -15.47 10.75
N MET A 116 -2.26 -14.45 11.36
CA MET A 116 -1.76 -14.53 12.72
C MET A 116 -2.90 -14.53 13.74
N LEU A 117 -3.88 -13.63 13.59
CA LEU A 117 -4.96 -13.49 14.56
C LEU A 117 -5.94 -14.68 14.51
N GLU A 118 -6.23 -15.26 13.35
CA GLU A 118 -7.10 -16.46 13.27
C GLU A 118 -6.51 -17.69 13.97
N LYS A 119 -5.20 -17.72 14.25
CA LYS A 119 -4.57 -18.80 15.01
C LYS A 119 -4.73 -18.66 16.53
N LEU A 120 -5.22 -17.53 17.02
CA LEU A 120 -5.34 -17.28 18.46
C LEU A 120 -6.68 -17.81 19.01
N PRO A 121 -6.69 -18.39 20.23
CA PRO A 121 -7.89 -18.96 20.83
C PRO A 121 -8.77 -17.88 21.46
N TYR A 122 -9.50 -17.13 20.65
CA TYR A 122 -10.38 -16.08 21.14
C TYR A 122 -11.60 -16.63 21.92
N PRO A 123 -11.97 -16.00 23.05
CA PRO A 123 -13.27 -16.23 23.65
C PRO A 123 -14.39 -15.73 22.71
N LYS A 124 -15.61 -16.24 22.89
CA LYS A 124 -16.75 -15.94 21.99
C LYS A 124 -16.99 -14.45 21.71
N HIS A 125 -16.76 -13.58 22.70
CA HIS A 125 -16.98 -12.13 22.58
C HIS A 125 -15.86 -11.39 21.84
N LEU A 126 -14.72 -12.05 21.56
CA LEU A 126 -13.59 -11.50 20.78
C LEU A 126 -13.37 -12.25 19.46
N ARG A 127 -14.27 -13.16 19.08
CA ARG A 127 -14.12 -13.99 17.87
C ARG A 127 -13.96 -13.17 16.59
N ASP A 128 -14.49 -11.95 16.58
CA ASP A 128 -14.48 -11.07 15.41
C ASP A 128 -13.21 -10.20 15.33
N VAL A 129 -12.29 -10.28 16.30
CA VAL A 129 -11.04 -9.50 16.30
C VAL A 129 -10.22 -9.67 15.01
N PRO A 130 -10.00 -10.88 14.46
CA PRO A 130 -9.30 -11.03 13.18
C PRO A 130 -9.99 -10.31 12.03
N LEU A 131 -11.33 -10.31 12.02
CA LEU A 131 -12.12 -9.65 10.98
C LEU A 131 -12.09 -8.13 11.13
N ILE A 132 -12.20 -7.62 12.35
CA ILE A 132 -12.12 -6.19 12.64
C ILE A 132 -10.74 -5.64 12.23
N ALA A 133 -9.67 -6.30 12.67
CA ALA A 133 -8.31 -5.92 12.32
C ALA A 133 -7.98 -6.17 10.83
N GLY A 134 -8.60 -7.18 10.21
CA GLY A 134 -8.34 -7.55 8.82
C GLY A 134 -9.10 -6.74 7.77
N CYS A 135 -10.15 -6.01 8.16
CA CYS A 135 -11.05 -5.33 7.20
C CYS A 135 -10.94 -3.81 7.20
N HIS A 136 -10.04 -3.19 7.97
CA HIS A 136 -9.94 -1.72 7.99
C HIS A 136 -9.40 -1.11 6.68
N HIS A 137 -8.90 -1.93 5.75
CA HIS A 137 -8.53 -1.55 4.37
C HIS A 137 -9.57 -1.93 3.30
N GLU A 138 -10.70 -2.52 3.72
CA GLU A 138 -11.83 -2.76 2.81
C GLU A 138 -12.60 -1.44 2.60
N THR A 139 -13.19 -1.29 1.41
CA THR A 139 -14.01 -0.12 1.04
C THR A 139 -15.47 -0.51 0.92
N MET A 140 -16.39 0.45 1.01
CA MET A 140 -17.82 0.16 1.06
C MET A 140 -18.36 -0.45 -0.24
N ASP A 141 -17.67 -0.22 -1.35
CA ASP A 141 -18.00 -0.70 -2.69
C ASP A 141 -17.31 -2.02 -3.08
N GLY A 142 -16.49 -2.61 -2.20
CA GLY A 142 -15.81 -3.88 -2.46
C GLY A 142 -14.54 -3.77 -3.31
N ASN A 143 -14.04 -2.56 -3.57
CA ASN A 143 -12.76 -2.35 -4.26
C ASN A 143 -11.53 -2.40 -3.34
N GLY A 144 -11.74 -2.49 -2.03
CA GLY A 144 -10.70 -2.61 -1.02
C GLY A 144 -10.06 -4.00 -0.96
N TYR A 145 -9.29 -4.24 0.10
CA TYR A 145 -8.51 -5.47 0.26
C TYR A 145 -8.47 -5.92 1.74
N PRO A 146 -8.19 -7.20 2.04
CA PRO A 146 -7.71 -8.25 1.14
C PRO A 146 -8.78 -9.20 0.60
N LYS A 147 -10.05 -9.12 1.06
CA LYS A 147 -11.13 -10.03 0.68
C LYS A 147 -12.14 -9.41 -0.29
N ARG A 148 -12.04 -8.09 -0.57
CA ARG A 148 -12.95 -7.33 -1.43
C ARG A 148 -14.39 -7.43 -0.91
N LEU A 149 -14.58 -7.06 0.35
CA LEU A 149 -15.88 -7.11 1.02
C LEU A 149 -16.68 -5.85 0.74
N THR A 150 -17.99 -5.99 0.53
CA THR A 150 -18.90 -4.83 0.49
C THR A 150 -19.24 -4.37 1.92
N ARG A 151 -19.82 -3.17 2.01
CA ARG A 151 -20.31 -2.59 3.27
C ARG A 151 -21.09 -3.57 4.15
N GLU A 152 -22.02 -4.33 3.57
CA GLU A 152 -22.93 -5.23 4.28
C GLU A 152 -22.23 -6.50 4.79
N GLN A 153 -21.09 -6.86 4.18
CA GLN A 153 -20.29 -8.01 4.57
C GLN A 153 -19.34 -7.69 5.73
N MET A 154 -19.12 -6.39 6.02
CA MET A 154 -18.23 -5.94 7.08
C MET A 154 -18.97 -5.71 8.41
N PRO A 155 -18.42 -6.19 9.54
CA PRO A 155 -18.91 -5.82 10.86
C PRO A 155 -18.91 -4.31 11.04
N LEU A 156 -19.91 -3.80 11.78
CA LEU A 156 -20.00 -2.37 12.11
C LEU A 156 -18.70 -1.85 12.75
N THR A 157 -18.11 -2.64 13.65
CA THR A 157 -16.86 -2.31 14.34
C THR A 157 -15.65 -2.21 13.40
N ALA A 158 -15.60 -3.00 12.32
CA ALA A 158 -14.55 -2.90 11.30
C ALA A 158 -14.67 -1.58 10.52
N ARG A 159 -15.91 -1.22 10.15
CA ARG A 159 -16.19 0.06 9.47
C ARG A 159 -15.89 1.27 10.36
N MET A 160 -16.17 1.16 11.66
CA MET A 160 -15.79 2.18 12.66
C MET A 160 -14.27 2.31 12.79
N MET A 161 -13.56 1.18 12.82
CA MET A 161 -12.09 1.15 12.91
C MET A 161 -11.44 1.84 11.71
N ALA A 162 -11.94 1.63 10.49
CA ALA A 162 -11.42 2.31 9.30
C ALA A 162 -11.48 3.83 9.41
N VAL A 163 -12.61 4.39 9.89
CA VAL A 163 -12.76 5.84 10.12
C VAL A 163 -11.75 6.33 11.15
N ALA A 164 -11.60 5.62 12.27
CA ALA A 164 -10.67 5.99 13.34
C ALA A 164 -9.20 5.91 12.88
N ASP A 165 -8.82 4.85 12.17
CA ASP A 165 -7.46 4.62 11.66
C ASP A 165 -7.06 5.70 10.66
N ILE A 166 -7.94 6.03 9.71
CA ILE A 166 -7.69 7.08 8.71
C ILE A 166 -7.53 8.45 9.39
N PHE A 167 -8.41 8.79 10.34
CA PHE A 167 -8.33 10.07 11.03
C PHE A 167 -7.04 10.20 11.86
N GLU A 168 -6.69 9.17 12.64
CA GLU A 168 -5.42 9.09 13.36
C GLU A 168 -4.26 9.28 12.39
N ALA A 169 -4.23 8.50 11.30
CA ALA A 169 -3.14 8.51 10.36
C ALA A 169 -2.94 9.87 9.69
N LEU A 170 -4.01 10.64 9.45
CA LEU A 170 -3.93 11.98 8.89
C LEU A 170 -3.43 13.02 9.89
N THR A 171 -3.76 12.85 11.17
CA THR A 171 -3.50 13.85 12.24
C THR A 171 -2.28 13.53 13.10
N ALA A 172 -1.70 12.33 12.99
CA ALA A 172 -0.51 11.89 13.70
C ALA A 172 0.70 12.81 13.44
N SER A 173 1.36 13.24 14.52
CA SER A 173 2.51 14.18 14.48
C SER A 173 3.88 13.53 14.63
N ASP A 174 3.91 12.23 14.89
CA ASP A 174 5.09 11.41 15.11
C ASP A 174 5.65 10.78 13.82
N ARG A 175 4.96 10.95 12.69
CA ARG A 175 5.36 10.36 11.39
C ARG A 175 6.47 11.20 10.75
N PRO A 176 7.70 10.68 10.56
CA PRO A 176 8.85 11.48 10.11
C PRO A 176 8.75 11.94 8.65
N TYR A 177 7.97 11.24 7.83
CA TYR A 177 7.87 11.48 6.38
C TYR A 177 6.76 12.46 5.99
N LYS A 178 5.90 12.90 6.93
CA LYS A 178 4.86 13.89 6.64
C LYS A 178 4.57 14.76 7.85
N LYS A 179 4.20 16.01 7.60
CA LYS A 179 3.67 16.86 8.66
C LYS A 179 2.25 16.43 9.02
N ALA A 180 1.92 16.53 10.31
CA ALA A 180 0.59 16.32 10.83
C ALA A 180 -0.40 17.30 10.17
N LYS A 181 -1.56 16.82 9.75
CA LYS A 181 -2.61 17.68 9.20
C LYS A 181 -3.39 18.37 10.30
N LYS A 182 -3.99 19.52 9.97
CA LYS A 182 -4.98 20.17 10.81
C LYS A 182 -6.32 19.43 10.75
N LEU A 183 -7.20 19.68 11.72
CA LEU A 183 -8.52 19.05 11.77
C LEU A 183 -9.35 19.34 10.53
N SER A 184 -9.39 20.60 10.08
CA SER A 184 -10.10 21.01 8.87
C SER A 184 -9.63 20.23 7.63
N GLU A 185 -8.32 20.06 7.48
CA GLU A 185 -7.73 19.34 6.35
C GLU A 185 -8.01 17.84 6.42
N ALA A 186 -7.90 17.23 7.60
CA ALA A 186 -8.16 15.80 7.79
C ALA A 186 -9.64 15.48 7.49
N ILE A 187 -10.59 16.25 8.04
CA ILE A 187 -12.03 16.08 7.81
C ILE A 187 -12.37 16.30 6.34
N ARG A 188 -11.79 17.31 5.69
CA ARG A 188 -11.99 17.54 4.26
C ARG A 188 -11.49 16.37 3.41
N ILE A 189 -10.35 15.78 3.73
CA ILE A 189 -9.86 14.57 3.02
C ILE A 189 -10.84 13.41 3.22
N MET A 190 -11.26 13.17 4.46
CA MET A 190 -12.19 12.09 4.77
C MET A 190 -13.56 12.27 4.12
N SER A 191 -14.02 13.51 3.90
CA SER A 191 -15.28 13.75 3.18
C SER A 191 -15.20 13.40 1.70
N PHE A 192 -14.03 13.55 1.05
CA PHE A 192 -13.81 12.98 -0.28
C PHE A 192 -13.79 11.44 -0.23
N MET A 193 -13.16 10.85 0.79
CA MET A 193 -13.17 9.40 0.98
C MET A 193 -14.59 8.85 1.20
N LYS A 194 -15.46 9.59 1.90
CA LYS A 194 -16.90 9.28 2.01
C LYS A 194 -17.58 9.26 0.64
N LYS A 195 -17.38 10.31 -0.16
CA LYS A 195 -17.95 10.42 -1.52
C LYS A 195 -17.47 9.28 -2.44
N ASP A 196 -16.20 8.93 -2.31
CA ASP A 196 -15.55 7.85 -3.07
C ASP A 196 -15.83 6.46 -2.46
N ARG A 197 -16.71 6.34 -1.46
CA ARG A 197 -17.10 5.09 -0.79
C ARG A 197 -15.94 4.30 -0.16
N HIS A 198 -14.83 4.97 0.15
CA HIS A 198 -13.73 4.36 0.90
C HIS A 198 -14.09 4.12 2.36
N ILE A 199 -14.88 5.02 2.95
CA ILE A 199 -15.35 4.90 4.33
C ILE A 199 -16.88 4.91 4.37
N ASP A 200 -17.42 4.43 5.49
CA ASP A 200 -18.86 4.38 5.69
C ASP A 200 -19.46 5.79 5.90
N PRO A 201 -20.44 6.22 5.08
CA PRO A 201 -21.00 7.56 5.17
C PRO A 201 -21.73 7.82 6.49
N ASP A 202 -22.48 6.84 7.01
CA ASP A 202 -23.28 7.01 8.21
C ASP A 202 -22.36 7.09 9.45
N LEU A 203 -21.28 6.31 9.46
CA LEU A 203 -20.30 6.36 10.54
C LEU A 203 -19.44 7.60 10.49
N PHE A 204 -19.11 8.12 9.31
CA PHE A 204 -18.43 9.40 9.21
C PHE A 204 -19.30 10.55 9.74
N ASP A 205 -20.59 10.55 9.41
CA ASP A 205 -21.52 11.56 9.93
C ASP A 205 -21.72 11.44 11.44
N LEU A 206 -21.79 10.21 11.96
CA LEU A 206 -21.79 9.94 13.40
C LEU A 206 -20.50 10.41 14.06
N PHE A 207 -19.34 10.17 13.45
CA PHE A 207 -18.04 10.60 13.96
C PHE A 207 -17.97 12.12 14.10
N LEU A 208 -18.48 12.86 13.12
CA LEU A 208 -18.55 14.33 13.17
C LEU A 208 -19.56 14.85 14.19
N SER A 209 -20.80 14.36 14.13
CA SER A 209 -21.92 14.83 14.97
C SER A 209 -21.78 14.47 16.45
N SER A 210 -21.10 13.36 16.77
CA SER A 210 -20.79 12.97 18.16
C SER A 210 -19.70 13.84 18.80
N GLY A 211 -18.90 14.56 17.99
CA GLY A 211 -17.75 15.34 18.46
C GLY A 211 -16.52 14.50 18.83
N ALA A 212 -16.52 13.19 18.53
CA ALA A 212 -15.41 12.29 18.86
C ALA A 212 -14.06 12.75 18.27
N TRP A 213 -14.07 13.29 17.04
CA TRP A 213 -12.89 13.86 16.38
C TRP A 213 -12.27 15.03 17.17
N LEU A 214 -13.12 15.89 17.74
CA LEU A 214 -12.70 17.07 18.48
C LEU A 214 -12.25 16.72 19.89
N GLU A 215 -12.92 15.77 20.54
CA GLU A 215 -12.47 15.22 21.83
C GLU A 215 -11.08 14.59 21.69
N TYR A 216 -10.88 13.74 20.67
CA TYR A 216 -9.57 13.20 20.33
C TYR A 216 -8.56 14.32 20.06
N GLY A 217 -8.94 15.30 19.24
CA GLY A 217 -8.13 16.47 18.91
C GLY A 217 -7.60 17.19 20.15
N ARG A 218 -8.50 17.53 21.09
CA ARG A 218 -8.16 18.21 22.35
C ARG A 218 -7.26 17.40 23.27
N ARG A 219 -7.35 16.07 23.21
CA ARG A 219 -6.61 15.19 24.10
C ARG A 219 -5.22 14.82 23.57
N TYR A 220 -5.06 14.67 22.26
CA TYR A 220 -3.87 14.05 21.67
C TYR A 220 -3.16 14.89 20.62
N LEU A 221 -3.82 15.90 20.02
CA LEU A 221 -3.19 16.71 18.97
C LEU A 221 -2.52 17.96 19.55
N GLN A 222 -1.54 18.48 18.80
CA GLN A 222 -0.90 19.73 19.16
C GLN A 222 -1.86 20.90 18.94
N ALA A 223 -1.76 21.96 19.77
CA ALA A 223 -2.66 23.12 19.69
C ALA A 223 -2.75 23.75 18.29
N GLY A 224 -1.64 23.79 17.54
CA GLY A 224 -1.62 24.33 16.17
C GLY A 224 -2.35 23.49 15.12
N GLN A 225 -2.73 22.25 15.45
CA GLN A 225 -3.50 21.36 14.58
C GLN A 225 -5.02 21.53 14.75
N ILE A 226 -5.46 22.11 15.86
CA ILE A 226 -6.86 22.26 16.22
C ILE A 226 -7.37 23.59 15.68
N ASP A 227 -7.84 23.59 14.44
CA ASP A 227 -8.52 24.72 13.81
C ASP A 227 -10.03 24.54 13.77
N GLU A 228 -10.74 25.62 13.43
CA GLU A 228 -12.20 25.62 13.34
C GLU A 228 -12.66 24.79 12.14
N VAL A 229 -13.72 23.99 12.35
CA VAL A 229 -14.34 23.16 11.32
C VAL A 229 -15.85 23.32 11.41
N ASP A 230 -16.47 23.84 10.35
CA ASP A 230 -17.92 23.80 10.21
C ASP A 230 -18.32 22.40 9.73
N ILE A 231 -18.81 21.56 10.65
CA ILE A 231 -19.21 20.18 10.32
C ILE A 231 -20.43 20.14 9.39
N SER A 232 -21.25 21.20 9.34
CA SER A 232 -22.48 21.20 8.53
C SER A 232 -22.20 21.07 7.04
N GLU A 233 -21.00 21.45 6.58
CA GLU A 233 -20.54 21.28 5.20
C GLU A 233 -20.28 19.83 4.81
N TYR A 234 -20.15 18.92 5.80
CA TYR A 234 -19.70 17.54 5.60
C TYR A 234 -20.74 16.49 5.97
N LEU A 235 -21.83 16.89 6.65
CA LEU A 235 -22.94 16.01 7.00
C LEU A 235 -23.87 15.81 5.78
N GLY A 236 -24.38 14.59 5.62
CA GLY A 236 -25.33 14.25 4.54
C GLY A 236 -24.86 13.12 3.62
#